data_AF-A0A1Q3M0R4-F1
#
_entry.id   AF-A0A1Q3M0R4-F1
#
_cell.length_a   1.000
_cell.length_b   1.000
_cell.length_c   1.000
_cell.angle_alpha   90.00
_cell.angle_beta   90.00
_cell.angle_gamma   90.00
#
_symmetry.space_group_name_H-M   'P 1'
#
loop_
_entity.id
_entity.type
_entity.pdbx_description
1 polymer ?
#
loop_
_entity_poly.entity_id
_entity_poly.type
_entity_poly.pdbx_seq_one_letter_code
_entity_poly.pdbx_strand_id
1 'polypeptide(L)' 'MSNVILFPLHSRSNLVQSIADSLRTVHGPAANSFWRERIAGIVADLRSSGLPDAAIRQEILGLQDAVQVQLAG' A
#
# COMPACT_ATOMS: atom_id res chain seq x y z
N MET A 1 9.44 -19.73 2.95
CA MET A 1 8.02 -19.33 3.11
C MET A 1 7.69 -18.43 1.95
N SER A 2 6.95 -18.95 0.97
CA SER A 2 6.62 -18.24 -0.27
C SER A 2 5.62 -17.13 0.05
N ASN A 3 6.07 -15.86 -0.01
CA ASN A 3 5.17 -14.72 0.08
C ASN A 3 4.35 -14.69 -1.21
N VAL A 4 3.17 -15.31 -1.20
CA VAL A 4 2.28 -15.34 -2.37
C VAL A 4 1.73 -13.92 -2.56
N ILE A 5 2.25 -13.23 -3.56
CA ILE A 5 1.79 -11.92 -3.99
C ILE A 5 0.52 -12.16 -4.81
N LEU A 6 -0.64 -12.15 -4.14
CA LEU A 6 -1.96 -12.22 -4.78
C LEU A 6 -2.29 -10.82 -5.30
N PHE A 7 -2.12 -10.65 -6.61
CA PHE A 7 -2.59 -9.48 -7.34
C PHE A 7 -4.10 -9.54 -7.60
N PRO A 8 -4.77 -8.38 -7.70
CA PRO A 8 -4.20 -7.04 -7.58
C PRO A 8 -4.28 -6.47 -6.15
N LEU A 9 -3.35 -5.57 -5.82
CA LEU A 9 -3.18 -5.06 -4.45
C LEU A 9 -4.40 -4.28 -3.93
N HIS A 10 -5.12 -3.59 -4.83
CA HIS A 10 -6.35 -2.86 -4.52
C HIS A 10 -7.53 -3.78 -4.15
N SER A 11 -7.49 -5.05 -4.57
CA SER A 11 -8.53 -6.03 -4.25
C SER A 11 -8.31 -6.68 -2.88
N ARG A 12 -7.18 -6.42 -2.22
CA ARG A 12 -6.92 -6.85 -0.83
C ARG A 12 -7.50 -5.83 0.14
N SER A 13 -8.83 -5.87 0.33
CA SER A 13 -9.54 -5.05 1.32
C SER A 13 -8.89 -5.12 2.71
N ASN A 14 -8.37 -6.30 3.11
CA ASN A 14 -7.61 -6.47 4.35
C ASN A 14 -6.31 -5.66 4.41
N LEU A 15 -5.60 -5.49 3.29
CA LEU A 15 -4.36 -4.70 3.24
C LEU A 15 -4.69 -3.21 3.33
N VAL A 16 -5.68 -2.76 2.54
CA VAL A 16 -6.19 -1.38 2.59
C VAL A 16 -6.67 -1.04 4.00
N GLN A 17 -7.44 -1.95 4.62
CA GLN A 17 -7.99 -1.78 5.96
C GLN A 17 -6.94 -1.81 7.05
N SER A 18 -5.98 -2.72 6.99
CA SER A 18 -4.86 -2.72 7.94
C SER A 18 -4.04 -1.43 7.85
N ILE A 19 -3.81 -0.90 6.64
CA ILE A 19 -3.07 0.35 6.46
C ILE A 19 -3.91 1.56 6.91
N ALA A 20 -5.18 1.62 6.54
CA ALA A 20 -6.09 2.69 6.97
C ALA A 20 -6.26 2.71 8.49
N ASP A 21 -6.37 1.54 9.14
CA ASP A 21 -6.43 1.42 10.60
C ASP A 21 -5.13 1.86 11.28
N SER A 22 -3.98 1.48 10.72
CA SER A 22 -2.67 1.94 11.19
C SER A 22 -2.52 3.46 11.06
N LEU A 23 -2.96 4.04 9.94
CA LEU A 23 -2.96 5.49 9.71
C LEU A 23 -4.01 6.23 10.55
N ARG A 24 -5.09 5.55 10.97
CA ARG A 24 -6.06 6.10 11.91
C ARG A 24 -5.52 6.13 13.33
N THR A 25 -4.57 5.26 13.65
CA THR A 25 -3.93 5.19 14.97
C THR A 25 -2.70 6.09 15.06
N VAL A 26 -1.97 6.26 13.95
CA VAL A 26 -0.79 7.12 13.86
C VAL A 26 -1.18 8.45 13.19
N HIS A 27 -1.09 9.55 13.93
CA HIS A 27 -1.40 10.89 13.41
C HIS A 27 -0.14 11.74 13.19
N GLY A 28 -0.24 12.69 12.25
CA GLY A 28 0.79 13.70 12.03
C GLY A 28 2.03 13.21 11.26
N PRO A 29 3.24 13.72 11.55
CA PRO A 29 4.46 13.42 10.79
C PRO A 29 4.84 11.93 10.77
N ALA A 30 4.46 11.20 11.83
CA ALA A 30 4.67 9.76 11.95
C ALA A 30 3.84 8.98 10.93
N ALA A 31 2.63 9.44 10.60
CA ALA A 31 1.75 8.79 9.64
C ALA A 31 2.34 8.80 8.23
N ASN A 32 2.92 9.95 7.84
CA ASN A 32 3.57 10.11 6.55
C ASN A 32 4.86 9.27 6.44
N SER A 33 5.62 9.17 7.54
CA SER A 33 6.82 8.34 7.60
C SER A 33 6.47 6.85 7.47
N PHE A 34 5.48 6.39 8.23
CA PHE A 34 4.93 5.03 8.14
C PHE A 34 4.41 4.72 6.73
N TRP A 35 3.63 5.62 6.14
CA TRP A 35 3.11 5.46 4.79
C TRP A 35 4.25 5.29 3.78
N ARG A 36 5.24 6.19 3.81
CA ARG A 36 6.39 6.11 2.91
C ARG A 36 7.19 4.82 3.08
N GLU A 37 7.45 4.37 4.30
CA GLU A 37 8.14 3.10 4.58
C GLU A 37 7.33 1.92 4.04
N ARG A 38 6.01 1.92 4.23
CA ARG A 38 5.12 0.88 3.73
C ARG A 38 5.10 0.83 2.20
N ILE A 39 4.94 1.97 1.55
CA ILE A 39 4.99 2.09 0.09
C ILE A 39 6.37 1.66 -0.43
N ALA A 40 7.47 2.06 0.21
CA ALA A 40 8.82 1.65 -0.19
C ALA A 40 8.99 0.13 -0.13
N GLY A 41 8.45 -0.53 0.91
CA GLY A 41 8.44 -1.99 1.02
C GLY A 41 7.63 -2.67 -0.09
N ILE A 42 6.43 -2.15 -0.40
CA ILE A 42 5.58 -2.66 -1.48
C ILE A 42 6.27 -2.47 -2.83
N VAL A 43 6.84 -1.30 -3.10
CA VAL A 43 7.59 -1.01 -4.34
C VAL A 43 8.78 -1.96 -4.48
N ALA A 44 9.52 -2.22 -3.40
CA ALA A 44 10.65 -3.15 -3.42
C ALA A 44 10.20 -4.59 -3.73
N ASP A 45 9.10 -5.06 -3.14
CA ASP A 45 8.54 -6.39 -3.37
C ASP A 45 8.03 -6.54 -4.82
N LEU A 46 7.36 -5.51 -5.35
CA LEU A 46 6.90 -5.46 -6.74
C LEU A 46 8.06 -5.39 -7.74
N ARG A 47 9.10 -4.59 -7.45
CA ARG A 47 10.33 -4.56 -8.26
C ARG A 47 11.04 -5.90 -8.22
N SER A 48 11.12 -6.54 -7.06
CA SER A 48 11.71 -7.88 -6.92
C SER A 48 10.92 -8.95 -7.68
N SER A 49 9.62 -8.73 -7.90
CA SER A 49 8.77 -9.58 -8.74
C SER A 49 8.94 -9.32 -10.24
N GLY A 50 9.76 -8.35 -10.63
CA GLY A 50 10.01 -8.01 -12.03
C GLY A 50 8.97 -7.10 -12.66
N LEU A 51 8.11 -6.44 -11.87
CA LEU A 51 7.16 -5.47 -12.42
C LEU A 51 7.88 -4.19 -12.88
N PRO A 52 7.44 -3.61 -14.02
CA PRO A 52 7.96 -2.32 -14.48
C PRO A 52 7.48 -1.18 -13.58
N ASP A 53 8.32 -0.16 -13.41
CA ASP A 53 8.03 1.01 -12.56
C ASP A 53 6.70 1.71 -12.90
N ALA A 54 6.30 1.69 -14.18
CA ALA A 54 5.02 2.22 -14.62
C ALA A 54 3.83 1.45 -14.02
N ALA A 55 3.88 0.11 -14.02
CA ALA A 55 2.85 -0.72 -13.42
C ALA A 55 2.84 -0.58 -11.90
N ILE A 56 4.03 -0.53 -11.28
CA ILE A 56 4.17 -0.28 -9.84
C ILE A 56 3.50 1.04 -9.46
N ARG A 57 3.76 2.11 -10.21
CA ARG A 57 3.14 3.42 -9.96
C ARG A 57 1.62 3.34 -10.02
N GLN A 58 1.05 2.65 -11.02
CA GLN A 58 -0.40 2.48 -11.13
C GLN A 58 -0.98 1.71 -9.92
N GLU A 59 -0.32 0.63 -9.50
CA GLU A 59 -0.75 -0.13 -8.32
C GLU A 59 -0.66 0.70 -7.03
N ILE A 60 0.40 1.50 -6.86
CA ILE A 60 0.54 2.39 -5.70
C ILE A 60 -0.54 3.49 -5.71
N LEU A 61 -0.85 4.07 -6.88
CA LEU A 61 -1.91 5.08 -7.00
C LEU A 61 -3.28 4.48 -6.66
N GLY A 62 -3.61 3.29 -7.16
CA GLY A 62 -4.85 2.60 -6.82
C GLY A 62 -4.95 2.23 -5.34
N LEU A 63 -3.83 1.83 -4.73
CA LEU A 63 -3.76 1.58 -3.29
C LEU A 63 -3.97 2.86 -2.48
N GLN A 64 -3.34 3.97 -2.89
CA GLN A 64 -3.49 5.26 -2.22
C GLN A 64 -4.93 5.75 -2.27
N ASP A 65 -5.57 5.66 -3.43
CA ASP A 65 -6.98 6.03 -3.62
C ASP A 65 -7.89 5.20 -2.70
N ALA A 66 -7.75 3.88 -2.72
CA ALA A 66 -8.54 2.98 -1.87
C ALA A 66 -8.35 3.27 -0.37
N VAL A 67 -7.12 3.54 0.07
CA VAL A 67 -6.84 3.91 1.48
C VAL A 67 -7.46 5.27 1.82
N GLN A 68 -7.39 6.26 0.92
CA GLN A 68 -8.00 7.57 1.15
C GLN A 68 -9.52 7.49 1.22
N VAL A 69 -10.16 6.75 0.31
CA VAL A 69 -11.62 6.51 0.35
C VAL A 69 -12.01 5.89 1.69
N GLN A 70 -11.21 4.94 2.20
CA GLN A 70 -11.48 4.27 3.46
C GLN A 70 -11.18 5.10 4.71
N LEU A 71 -10.32 6.12 4.60
CA LEU A 71 -10.07 7.12 5.65
C LEU A 71 -11.11 8.25 5.64
N ALA A 72 -11.76 8.50 4.50
CA ALA A 72 -12.76 9.54 4.33
C ALA A 72 -14.18 9.09 4.72
N GLY A 73 -14.44 7.78 4.79
CA GLY A 73 -15.69 7.18 5.27
C GLY A 73 -15.67 6.87 6.76
#